data_AF-W4RU38-F1
#
_entry.id   AF-W4RU38-F1
#
_cell.length_a   1.000
_cell.length_b   1.000
_cell.length_c   1.000
_cell.angle_alpha   90.00
_cell.angle_beta   90.00
_cell.angle_gamma   90.00
#
_symmetry.space_group_name_H-M   'P 1'
#
loop_
_entity.id
_entity.type
_entity.pdbx_description
1 polymer ?
#
loop_
_entity_poly.entity_id
_entity_poly.type
_entity_poly.pdbx_seq_one_letter_code
_entity_poly.pdbx_strand_id
1 'polypeptide(L)'
;MDVLHISHNWGTVDDFVEGGFAMMDKKPDYQQREKYFTRMIENSRELVKAGVMVSAETMLNKRTLPYLEKIHRQIIDEMHCQRHEVHPMYPSDFASSLESLTLEEIQGAIHHLLDIRDDDVWMLFGTLPFYACSNKLEDLNLLKRLYASKNVTVRNDPDGRSRLNVNIFNGDIIVTDFGDTPPLGNIQDTRLEDAYQTWQDSEIARELNCHCPAVSCLGPNILVKNSYYQETDFSKLQHNVSR
;
A
#
# COMPACT_ATOMS: atom_id res chain seq x y z
N MET A 1 -10.95 12.13 -11.34
CA MET A 1 -11.26 10.76 -11.77
C MET A 1 -11.77 10.07 -10.53
N ASP A 2 -13.07 9.83 -10.44
CA ASP A 2 -13.68 9.23 -9.27
C ASP A 2 -13.35 7.74 -9.30
N VAL A 3 -12.34 7.35 -8.51
CA VAL A 3 -11.93 5.96 -8.35
C VAL A 3 -12.56 5.46 -7.07
N LEU A 4 -13.39 4.42 -7.16
CA LEU A 4 -13.82 3.69 -5.98
C LEU A 4 -12.78 2.64 -5.62
N HIS A 5 -12.36 2.65 -4.36
CA HIS A 5 -11.39 1.69 -3.83
C HIS A 5 -12.13 0.55 -3.12
N ILE A 6 -11.71 -0.69 -3.37
CA ILE A 6 -12.19 -1.89 -2.69
C ILE A 6 -11.00 -2.65 -2.12
N SER A 7 -10.95 -2.87 -0.82
CA SER A 7 -9.92 -3.74 -0.23
C SER A 7 -10.27 -5.21 -0.48
N HIS A 8 -9.42 -5.94 -1.20
CA HIS A 8 -9.61 -7.33 -1.55
C HIS A 8 -8.37 -8.17 -1.17
N ASN A 9 -8.45 -8.78 0.02
CA ASN A 9 -7.33 -9.43 0.71
C ASN A 9 -7.62 -10.91 1.04
N TRP A 10 -8.45 -11.56 0.22
CA TRP A 10 -9.12 -12.81 0.58
C TRP A 10 -8.74 -13.91 -0.41
N GLY A 11 -7.88 -14.85 -0.01
CA GLY A 11 -7.53 -16.00 -0.84
C GLY A 11 -8.67 -17.02 -0.93
N THR A 12 -9.52 -17.08 0.09
CA THR A 12 -10.66 -17.99 0.19
C THR A 12 -11.88 -17.27 0.75
N VAL A 13 -13.06 -17.89 0.59
CA VAL A 13 -14.29 -17.42 1.25
C VAL A 13 -14.12 -17.47 2.77
N ASP A 14 -13.48 -18.51 3.30
CA ASP A 14 -13.19 -18.63 4.73
C ASP A 14 -12.29 -17.50 5.25
N ASP A 15 -11.30 -17.06 4.46
CA ASP A 15 -10.46 -15.91 4.80
C ASP A 15 -11.29 -14.65 5.02
N PHE A 16 -12.31 -14.43 4.18
CA PHE A 16 -13.23 -13.31 4.31
C PHE A 16 -14.18 -13.50 5.48
N VAL A 17 -14.79 -14.67 5.61
CA VAL A 17 -15.81 -14.95 6.63
C VAL A 17 -15.21 -14.87 8.04
N GLU A 18 -14.03 -15.42 8.25
CA GLU A 18 -13.35 -15.39 9.55
C GLU A 18 -12.57 -14.08 9.74
N GLY A 19 -11.80 -13.65 8.74
CA GLY A 19 -10.96 -12.46 8.84
C GLY A 19 -11.74 -11.14 8.80
N GLY A 20 -12.68 -10.98 7.86
CA GLY A 20 -13.44 -9.75 7.68
C GLY A 20 -14.39 -9.41 8.83
N PHE A 21 -14.74 -10.41 9.66
CA PHE A 21 -15.65 -10.27 10.80
C PHE A 21 -14.96 -10.51 12.15
N ALA A 22 -13.63 -10.73 12.16
CA ALA A 22 -12.86 -11.15 13.34
C ALA A 22 -13.12 -10.26 14.57
N MET A 23 -13.15 -8.94 14.36
CA MET A 23 -13.30 -7.93 15.42
C MET A 23 -14.75 -7.63 15.82
N MET A 24 -15.73 -8.30 15.23
CA MET A 24 -17.14 -8.12 15.63
C MET A 24 -17.47 -8.93 16.88
N ASP A 25 -18.05 -8.27 17.89
CA ASP A 25 -18.56 -8.92 19.11
C ASP A 25 -19.65 -9.95 18.79
N LYS A 26 -20.59 -9.59 17.90
CA LYS A 26 -21.65 -10.48 17.39
C LYS A 26 -21.50 -10.65 15.88
N LYS A 27 -21.01 -11.82 15.47
CA LYS A 27 -20.82 -12.18 14.07
C LYS A 27 -22.13 -12.73 13.48
N PRO A 28 -22.55 -12.32 12.27
CA PRO A 28 -23.59 -13.00 11.52
C PRO A 28 -23.22 -14.47 11.29
N ASP A 29 -24.20 -15.31 10.94
CA ASP A 29 -23.91 -16.70 10.57
C ASP A 29 -23.00 -16.77 9.34
N TYR A 30 -22.40 -17.94 9.12
CA TYR A 30 -21.46 -18.17 8.02
C TYR A 30 -22.08 -17.80 6.66
N GLN A 31 -23.30 -18.26 6.39
CA GLN A 31 -23.97 -18.04 5.10
C GLN A 31 -24.21 -16.55 4.85
N GLN A 32 -24.52 -15.79 5.89
CA GLN A 32 -24.72 -14.35 5.78
C GLN A 32 -23.40 -13.61 5.54
N ARG A 33 -22.30 -14.05 6.17
CA ARG A 33 -20.96 -13.51 5.91
C ARG A 33 -20.51 -13.83 4.48
N GLU A 34 -20.67 -15.07 4.02
CA GLU A 34 -20.41 -15.46 2.63
C GLU A 34 -21.21 -14.63 1.63
N LYS A 35 -22.49 -14.35 1.90
CA LYS A 35 -23.30 -13.45 1.04
C LYS A 35 -22.70 -12.06 0.88
N TYR A 36 -22.04 -11.51 1.90
CA TYR A 36 -21.36 -10.21 1.78
C TYR A 36 -20.14 -10.28 0.86
N PHE A 37 -19.42 -11.41 0.85
CA PHE A 37 -18.31 -11.64 -0.07
C PHE A 37 -18.79 -11.61 -1.52
N THR A 38 -19.83 -12.40 -1.83
CA THR A 38 -20.42 -12.44 -3.17
C THR A 38 -20.99 -11.07 -3.56
N ARG A 39 -21.65 -10.38 -2.63
CA ARG A 39 -22.20 -9.04 -2.87
C ARG A 39 -21.11 -8.03 -3.23
N MET A 40 -19.94 -8.08 -2.58
CA MET A 40 -18.82 -7.20 -2.90
C MET A 40 -18.37 -7.38 -4.36
N ILE A 41 -18.28 -8.62 -4.82
CA ILE A 41 -17.91 -8.95 -6.21
C ILE A 41 -18.99 -8.45 -7.18
N GLU A 42 -20.27 -8.74 -6.91
CA GLU A 42 -21.40 -8.27 -7.73
C GLU A 42 -21.45 -6.73 -7.82
N ASN A 43 -21.27 -6.05 -6.70
CA ASN A 43 -21.28 -4.58 -6.64
C ASN A 43 -20.17 -3.99 -7.52
N SER A 44 -18.97 -4.58 -7.49
CA SER A 44 -17.87 -4.15 -8.35
C SER A 44 -18.26 -4.22 -9.83
N ARG A 45 -18.85 -5.34 -10.27
CA ARG A 45 -19.32 -5.50 -11.66
C ARG A 45 -20.34 -4.43 -12.06
N GLU A 46 -21.34 -4.19 -11.21
CA GLU A 46 -22.39 -3.22 -11.52
C GLU A 46 -21.87 -1.78 -11.54
N LEU A 47 -20.90 -1.43 -10.67
CA LEU A 47 -20.22 -0.14 -10.69
C LEU A 47 -19.41 0.05 -11.98
N VAL A 48 -18.63 -0.95 -12.37
CA VAL A 48 -17.85 -0.96 -13.62
C VAL A 48 -18.78 -0.81 -14.83
N LYS A 49 -19.87 -1.56 -14.87
CA LYS A 49 -20.90 -1.49 -15.92
C LYS A 49 -21.58 -0.12 -16.00
N ALA A 50 -21.71 0.58 -14.87
CA ALA A 50 -22.21 1.95 -14.81
C ALA A 50 -21.16 3.01 -15.23
N GLY A 51 -19.96 2.59 -15.62
CA GLY A 51 -18.88 3.48 -16.07
C GLY A 51 -18.01 4.02 -14.95
N VAL A 52 -18.14 3.50 -13.72
CA VAL A 52 -17.28 3.88 -12.59
C VAL A 52 -15.97 3.11 -12.67
N MET A 53 -14.85 3.81 -12.44
CA MET A 53 -13.56 3.16 -12.31
C MET A 53 -13.40 2.59 -10.89
N VAL A 54 -13.20 1.29 -10.81
CA VAL A 54 -12.99 0.54 -9.57
C VAL A 54 -11.54 0.06 -9.50
N SER A 55 -10.88 0.39 -8.39
CA SER A 55 -9.55 -0.10 -8.04
C SER A 55 -9.67 -1.07 -6.87
N ALA A 56 -9.28 -2.33 -7.07
CA ALA A 56 -9.16 -3.26 -5.97
C ALA A 56 -7.73 -3.19 -5.38
N GLU A 57 -7.63 -3.22 -4.06
CA GLU A 57 -6.37 -3.15 -3.33
C GLU A 57 -6.08 -4.48 -2.62
N THR A 58 -4.87 -5.00 -2.80
CA THR A 58 -4.35 -6.18 -2.11
C THR A 58 -3.09 -5.83 -1.33
N MET A 59 -3.11 -6.15 -0.04
CA MET A 59 -1.99 -6.10 0.87
C MET A 59 -1.21 -7.41 0.81
N LEU A 60 0.11 -7.35 0.58
CA LEU A 60 0.99 -8.51 0.64
C LEU A 60 1.30 -8.84 2.10
N ASN A 61 0.88 -10.02 2.54
CA ASN A 61 1.16 -10.59 3.85
C ASN A 61 1.18 -12.12 3.76
N LYS A 62 1.47 -12.81 4.87
CA LYS A 62 1.54 -14.28 4.91
C LYS A 62 0.24 -14.98 4.48
N ARG A 63 -0.92 -14.33 4.63
CA ARG A 63 -2.22 -14.89 4.24
C ARG A 63 -2.51 -14.72 2.75
N THR A 64 -2.15 -13.59 2.16
CA THR A 64 -2.41 -13.30 0.74
C THR A 64 -1.36 -13.91 -0.19
N LEU A 65 -0.11 -14.03 0.28
CA LEU A 65 1.02 -14.52 -0.51
C LEU A 65 0.76 -15.86 -1.24
N PRO A 66 0.16 -16.89 -0.61
CA PRO A 66 -0.13 -18.17 -1.28
C PRO A 66 -1.24 -18.09 -2.34
N TYR A 67 -2.01 -16.99 -2.37
CA TYR A 67 -3.22 -16.86 -3.19
C TYR A 67 -3.17 -15.66 -4.15
N LEU A 68 -2.00 -15.04 -4.35
CA LEU A 68 -1.87 -13.83 -5.17
C LEU A 68 -2.45 -13.98 -6.57
N GLU A 69 -2.20 -15.12 -7.23
CA GLU A 69 -2.78 -15.38 -8.55
C GLU A 69 -4.30 -15.44 -8.51
N LYS A 70 -4.85 -16.17 -7.55
CA LYS A 70 -6.30 -16.31 -7.40
C LYS A 70 -6.96 -14.96 -7.10
N ILE A 71 -6.38 -14.19 -6.18
CA ILE A 71 -6.83 -12.83 -5.82
C ILE A 71 -6.80 -11.94 -7.06
N HIS A 72 -5.68 -11.94 -7.80
CA HIS A 72 -5.53 -11.12 -9.00
C HIS A 72 -6.55 -11.49 -10.09
N ARG A 73 -6.74 -12.78 -10.35
CA ARG A 73 -7.73 -13.28 -11.32
C ARG A 73 -9.14 -12.93 -10.89
N GLN A 74 -9.49 -13.06 -9.61
CA GLN A 74 -10.80 -12.66 -9.13
C GLN A 74 -11.04 -11.15 -9.31
N ILE A 75 -10.05 -10.30 -9.03
CA ILE A 75 -10.13 -8.86 -9.24
C ILE A 75 -10.42 -8.51 -10.70
N ILE A 76 -9.80 -9.21 -11.65
CA ILE A 76 -9.95 -8.92 -13.08
C ILE A 76 -11.18 -9.62 -13.65
N ASP A 77 -11.20 -10.94 -13.58
CA ASP A 77 -12.13 -11.80 -14.32
C ASP A 77 -13.51 -11.80 -13.68
N GLU A 78 -13.57 -11.67 -12.35
CA GLU A 78 -14.84 -11.68 -11.63
C GLU A 78 -15.27 -10.28 -11.19
N MET A 79 -14.40 -9.44 -10.66
CA MET A 79 -14.82 -8.11 -10.17
C MET A 79 -14.83 -7.05 -11.27
N HIS A 80 -14.18 -7.32 -12.41
CA HIS A 80 -14.00 -6.40 -13.55
C HIS A 80 -13.33 -5.07 -13.17
N CYS A 81 -12.54 -5.06 -12.09
CA CYS A 81 -11.82 -3.87 -11.66
C CYS A 81 -10.82 -3.45 -12.74
N GLN A 82 -10.76 -2.15 -13.04
CA GLN A 82 -9.83 -1.63 -14.03
C GLN A 82 -8.42 -1.43 -13.48
N ARG A 83 -8.26 -1.47 -12.15
CA ARG A 83 -6.95 -1.37 -11.49
C ARG A 83 -6.80 -2.40 -10.36
N HIS A 84 -5.64 -3.05 -10.33
CA HIS A 84 -5.16 -3.81 -9.18
C HIS A 84 -4.03 -3.03 -8.50
N GLU A 85 -4.30 -2.55 -7.29
CA GLU A 85 -3.37 -1.84 -6.45
C GLU A 85 -2.76 -2.80 -5.42
N VAL A 86 -1.44 -2.85 -5.30
CA VAL A 86 -0.72 -3.81 -4.46
C VAL A 86 0.25 -3.08 -3.55
N HIS A 87 0.16 -3.36 -2.25
CA HIS A 87 1.04 -2.77 -1.23
C HIS A 87 1.56 -3.86 -0.30
N PRO A 88 2.82 -3.84 0.14
CA PRO A 88 3.23 -4.65 1.26
C PRO A 88 2.54 -4.21 2.55
N MET A 89 2.17 -5.17 3.39
CA MET A 89 1.65 -4.87 4.72
C MET A 89 2.80 -4.64 5.69
N TYR A 90 2.83 -3.46 6.30
CA TYR A 90 3.79 -3.11 7.34
C TYR A 90 3.12 -3.21 8.71
N PRO A 91 3.80 -3.75 9.74
CA PRO A 91 3.25 -3.83 11.07
C PRO A 91 3.20 -2.44 11.69
N SER A 92 2.00 -2.00 12.04
CA SER A 92 1.77 -0.80 12.84
C SER A 92 0.36 -0.78 13.42
N ASP A 93 0.14 -0.03 14.50
CA ASP A 93 -1.14 0.08 15.20
C ASP A 93 -1.86 -1.27 15.37
N PHE A 94 -3.04 -1.41 14.74
CA PHE A 94 -3.89 -2.61 14.77
C PHE A 94 -3.25 -3.85 14.11
N ALA A 95 -2.21 -3.66 13.29
CA ALA A 95 -1.46 -4.69 12.59
C ALA A 95 -0.10 -5.02 13.25
N SER A 96 0.21 -4.44 14.42
CA SER A 96 1.48 -4.64 15.13
C SER A 96 1.81 -6.11 15.47
N SER A 97 0.79 -6.98 15.54
CA SER A 97 0.95 -8.42 15.78
C SER A 97 1.14 -9.26 14.52
N LEU A 98 1.04 -8.66 13.33
CA LEU A 98 1.15 -9.39 12.06
C LEU A 98 2.61 -9.58 11.66
N GLU A 99 2.94 -10.81 11.27
CA GLU A 99 4.25 -11.13 10.71
C GLU A 99 4.39 -10.51 9.31
N SER A 100 5.38 -9.63 9.16
CA SER A 100 5.70 -9.01 7.87
C SER A 100 6.37 -10.01 6.94
N LEU A 101 6.22 -9.79 5.63
CA LEU A 101 6.97 -10.53 4.64
C LEU A 101 8.45 -10.11 4.65
N THR A 102 9.37 -11.00 4.29
CA THR A 102 10.76 -10.59 4.04
C THR A 102 10.86 -9.82 2.72
N LEU A 103 11.96 -9.08 2.51
CA LEU A 103 12.19 -8.39 1.23
C LEU A 103 12.22 -9.38 0.06
N GLU A 104 12.78 -10.57 0.26
CA GLU A 104 12.84 -11.63 -0.75
C GLU A 104 11.43 -12.16 -1.09
N GLU A 105 10.57 -12.33 -0.08
CA GLU A 105 9.16 -12.74 -0.29
C GLU A 105 8.38 -11.66 -1.06
N ILE A 106 8.56 -10.38 -0.71
CA ILE A 106 7.91 -9.26 -1.42
C ILE A 106 8.41 -9.17 -2.86
N GLN A 107 9.72 -9.29 -3.07
CA GLN A 107 10.32 -9.29 -4.42
C GLN A 107 9.77 -10.43 -5.27
N GLY A 108 9.72 -11.64 -4.71
CA GLY A 108 9.16 -12.82 -5.37
C GLY A 108 7.67 -12.67 -5.70
N ALA A 109 6.89 -12.12 -4.77
CA ALA A 109 5.47 -11.82 -4.95
C ALA A 109 5.23 -10.86 -6.13
N ILE A 110 6.01 -9.78 -6.22
CA ILE A 110 5.87 -8.80 -7.30
C ILE A 110 6.29 -9.41 -8.63
N HIS A 111 7.39 -10.18 -8.67
CA HIS A 111 7.78 -10.89 -9.88
C HIS A 111 6.69 -11.85 -10.37
N HIS A 112 6.15 -12.67 -9.46
CA HIS A 112 5.07 -13.58 -9.77
C HIS A 112 3.83 -12.85 -10.32
N LEU A 113 3.38 -11.77 -9.65
CA LEU A 113 2.28 -10.93 -10.13
C LEU A 113 2.55 -10.37 -11.53
N LEU A 114 3.76 -9.88 -11.79
CA LEU A 114 4.14 -9.39 -13.12
C LEU A 114 4.23 -10.50 -14.18
N ASP A 115 4.41 -11.77 -13.79
CA ASP A 115 4.41 -12.92 -14.70
C ASP A 115 3.00 -13.36 -15.09
N ILE A 116 2.05 -13.30 -14.15
CA ILE A 116 0.69 -13.82 -14.35
C ILE A 116 -0.33 -12.79 -14.83
N ARG A 117 0.01 -11.50 -14.76
CA ARG A 117 -0.96 -10.42 -14.94
C ARG A 117 -1.58 -10.35 -16.33
N ASP A 118 -2.72 -9.69 -16.40
CA ASP A 118 -3.23 -9.15 -17.65
C ASP A 118 -2.53 -7.81 -17.95
N ASP A 119 -1.83 -7.73 -19.10
CA ASP A 119 -1.11 -6.53 -19.53
C ASP A 119 -2.01 -5.36 -19.93
N ASP A 120 -3.32 -5.58 -20.11
CA ASP A 120 -4.31 -4.53 -20.36
C ASP A 120 -4.91 -3.96 -19.07
N VAL A 121 -4.68 -4.61 -17.92
CA VAL A 121 -5.10 -4.12 -16.60
C VAL A 121 -4.02 -3.23 -16.00
N TRP A 122 -4.43 -2.09 -15.43
CA TRP A 122 -3.50 -1.23 -14.73
C TRP A 122 -3.10 -1.85 -13.39
N MET A 123 -1.80 -2.10 -13.21
CA MET A 123 -1.23 -2.44 -11.91
C MET A 123 -0.55 -1.24 -11.26
N LEU A 124 -0.91 -0.95 -10.02
CA LEU A 124 -0.26 0.06 -9.20
C LEU A 124 0.43 -0.62 -8.03
N PHE A 125 1.75 -0.47 -7.92
CA PHE A 125 2.50 -0.91 -6.76
C PHE A 125 2.80 0.31 -5.88
N GLY A 126 2.28 0.30 -4.67
CA GLY A 126 2.44 1.39 -3.71
C GLY A 126 3.38 1.02 -2.57
N THR A 127 4.08 2.03 -2.06
CA THR A 127 4.91 1.95 -0.83
C THR A 127 5.86 0.75 -0.86
N LEU A 128 6.52 0.50 -2.01
CA LEU A 128 7.44 -0.62 -2.15
C LEU A 128 8.74 -0.39 -1.35
N PRO A 129 9.34 -1.45 -0.76
CA PRO A 129 10.60 -1.36 -0.05
C PRO A 129 11.79 -1.52 -0.99
N PHE A 130 11.70 -1.03 -2.22
CA PHE A 130 12.78 -1.14 -3.22
C PHE A 130 13.09 0.22 -3.80
N TYR A 131 14.36 0.62 -3.70
CA TYR A 131 14.81 1.94 -4.06
C TYR A 131 15.89 1.89 -5.13
N ALA A 132 15.87 2.86 -6.05
CA ALA A 132 16.85 2.95 -7.13
C ALA A 132 18.29 3.12 -6.63
N CYS A 133 18.48 3.52 -5.38
CA CYS A 133 19.76 3.65 -4.70
C CYS A 133 20.19 2.38 -3.93
N SER A 134 19.49 1.25 -4.10
CA SER A 134 19.90 -0.04 -3.52
C SER A 134 21.23 -0.51 -4.10
N ASN A 135 22.05 -1.16 -3.27
CA ASN A 135 23.29 -1.81 -3.69
C ASN A 135 23.08 -3.28 -4.08
N LYS A 136 21.86 -3.82 -3.95
CA LYS A 136 21.53 -5.18 -4.35
C LYS A 136 21.08 -5.20 -5.81
N LEU A 137 21.70 -6.06 -6.61
CA LEU A 137 21.42 -6.14 -8.05
C LEU A 137 19.97 -6.60 -8.31
N GLU A 138 19.44 -7.46 -7.44
CA GLU A 138 18.09 -8.02 -7.52
C GLU A 138 17.03 -6.92 -7.38
N ASP A 139 17.19 -6.01 -6.41
CA ASP A 139 16.30 -4.86 -6.22
C ASP A 139 16.28 -3.95 -7.45
N LEU A 140 17.47 -3.69 -8.01
CA LEU A 140 17.62 -2.85 -9.20
C LEU A 140 17.00 -3.50 -10.43
N ASN A 141 17.09 -4.82 -10.56
CA ASN A 141 16.46 -5.57 -11.64
C ASN A 141 14.94 -5.58 -11.53
N LEU A 142 14.39 -5.71 -10.32
CA LEU A 142 12.95 -5.57 -10.09
C LEU A 142 12.46 -4.18 -10.51
N LEU A 143 13.15 -3.12 -10.09
CA LEU A 143 12.76 -1.74 -10.46
C LEU A 143 12.80 -1.50 -11.96
N LYS A 144 13.86 -1.95 -12.64
CA LYS A 144 13.93 -1.87 -14.12
C LYS A 144 12.76 -2.58 -14.78
N ARG A 145 12.41 -3.79 -14.28
CA ARG A 145 11.25 -4.54 -14.78
C ARG A 145 9.96 -3.76 -14.57
N LEU A 146 9.71 -3.25 -13.36
CA LEU A 146 8.53 -2.44 -13.03
C LEU A 146 8.41 -1.20 -13.93
N TYR A 147 9.51 -0.51 -14.21
CA TYR A 147 9.50 0.68 -15.07
C TYR A 147 9.25 0.36 -16.54
N ALA A 148 9.71 -0.80 -17.02
CA ALA A 148 9.53 -1.21 -18.41
C ALA A 148 8.18 -1.91 -18.68
N SER A 149 7.50 -2.41 -17.64
CA SER A 149 6.25 -3.14 -17.77
C SER A 149 5.09 -2.23 -18.21
N LYS A 150 4.37 -2.63 -19.29
CA LYS A 150 3.17 -1.94 -19.79
C LYS A 150 2.12 -1.82 -18.69
N ASN A 151 1.45 -0.67 -18.57
CA ASN A 151 0.37 -0.46 -17.60
C ASN A 151 0.78 -0.75 -16.14
N VAL A 152 2.06 -0.51 -15.78
CA VAL A 152 2.54 -0.56 -14.40
C VAL A 152 2.89 0.84 -13.93
N THR A 153 2.44 1.18 -12.72
CA THR A 153 2.86 2.38 -12.01
C THR A 153 3.44 2.00 -10.66
N VAL A 154 4.60 2.55 -10.32
CA VAL A 154 5.13 2.54 -8.95
C VAL A 154 4.87 3.90 -8.33
N ARG A 155 4.24 3.92 -7.15
CA ARG A 155 3.90 5.15 -6.41
C ARG A 155 4.56 5.13 -5.03
N ASN A 156 5.26 6.21 -4.70
CA ASN A 156 5.77 6.45 -3.35
C ASN A 156 4.66 7.01 -2.46
N ASP A 157 4.75 6.77 -1.16
CA ASP A 157 3.87 7.38 -0.18
C ASP A 157 4.20 8.88 0.02
N PRO A 158 3.23 9.81 -0.16
CA PRO A 158 3.45 11.23 0.06
C PRO A 158 3.35 11.68 1.53
N ASP A 159 3.03 10.78 2.48
CA ASP A 159 2.88 11.12 3.91
C ASP A 159 4.10 11.85 4.49
N GLY A 160 3.82 12.91 5.26
CA GLY A 160 4.81 13.81 5.83
C GLY A 160 5.53 14.70 4.82
N ARG A 161 5.48 14.42 3.52
CA ARG A 161 6.20 15.22 2.53
C ARG A 161 5.39 16.36 2.02
N SER A 162 4.21 16.05 1.50
CA SER A 162 3.26 17.05 0.99
C SER A 162 1.85 16.79 1.51
N ARG A 163 1.71 15.86 2.46
CA ARG A 163 0.44 15.46 3.06
C ARG A 163 0.62 15.32 4.58
N LEU A 164 -0.31 15.91 5.31
CA LEU A 164 -0.64 15.57 6.68
C LEU A 164 -2.09 15.08 6.70
N ASN A 165 -2.43 14.28 7.69
CA ASN A 165 -3.76 13.74 7.89
C ASN A 165 -4.39 14.41 9.11
N VAL A 166 -5.72 14.57 9.08
CA VAL A 166 -6.49 15.08 10.23
C VAL A 166 -7.46 13.97 10.64
N ASN A 167 -7.32 13.49 11.86
CA ASN A 167 -8.21 12.49 12.41
C ASN A 167 -9.59 13.12 12.66
N ILE A 168 -10.61 12.61 11.96
CA ILE A 168 -11.97 13.17 12.00
C ILE A 168 -12.68 12.98 13.35
N PHE A 169 -12.21 12.06 14.20
CA PHE A 169 -12.85 11.74 15.48
C PHE A 169 -12.37 12.62 16.63
N ASN A 170 -11.08 12.96 16.65
CA ASN A 170 -10.48 13.76 17.74
C ASN A 170 -9.85 15.08 17.26
N GLY A 171 -9.68 15.28 15.95
CA GLY A 171 -9.09 16.48 15.36
C GLY A 171 -7.56 16.50 15.31
N ASP A 172 -6.89 15.42 15.72
CA ASP A 172 -5.43 15.37 15.74
C ASP A 172 -4.84 15.47 14.34
N ILE A 173 -3.80 16.29 14.19
CA ILE A 173 -3.02 16.42 12.97
C ILE A 173 -1.88 15.41 13.07
N ILE A 174 -1.79 14.47 12.13
CA ILE A 174 -0.81 13.38 12.14
C ILE A 174 -0.12 13.25 10.77
N VAL A 175 1.05 12.62 10.76
CA VAL A 175 1.86 12.46 9.54
C VAL A 175 1.30 11.35 8.65
N THR A 176 0.98 10.22 9.26
CA THR A 176 0.49 9.02 8.60
C THR A 176 -0.57 8.40 9.48
N ASP A 177 -1.52 7.68 8.87
CA ASP A 177 -2.62 7.02 9.58
C ASP A 177 -2.15 5.82 10.41
N PHE A 178 -0.92 5.35 10.17
CA PHE A 178 -0.44 4.04 10.60
C PHE A 178 0.95 4.08 11.25
N GLY A 179 1.38 5.21 11.82
CA GLY A 179 2.74 5.36 12.31
C GLY A 179 2.79 5.89 13.73
N ASP A 180 3.76 5.39 14.51
CA ASP A 180 4.01 5.80 15.90
C ASP A 180 4.64 7.22 16.00
N THR A 181 4.21 8.16 15.18
CA THR A 181 4.61 9.56 15.30
C THR A 181 3.62 10.32 16.18
N PRO A 182 4.08 11.10 17.18
CA PRO A 182 3.19 11.94 17.98
C PRO A 182 2.36 12.90 17.12
N PRO A 183 1.13 13.24 17.54
CA PRO A 183 0.36 14.29 16.89
C PRO A 183 1.13 15.62 16.82
N LEU A 184 0.96 16.33 15.71
CA LEU A 184 1.56 17.63 15.41
C LEU A 184 0.73 18.80 15.92
N GLY A 185 -0.30 18.51 16.73
CA GLY A 185 -1.29 19.46 17.23
C GLY A 185 -2.72 19.01 16.90
N ASN A 186 -3.69 19.90 17.11
CA ASN A 186 -5.10 19.65 16.85
C ASN A 186 -5.67 20.71 15.89
N ILE A 187 -6.53 20.30 14.97
CA ILE A 187 -7.10 21.20 13.94
C ILE A 187 -7.90 22.38 14.53
N GLN A 188 -8.33 22.30 15.79
CA GLN A 188 -9.08 23.35 16.47
C GLN A 188 -8.20 24.56 16.86
N ASP A 189 -6.93 24.35 17.17
CA ASP A 189 -6.04 25.36 17.74
C ASP A 189 -4.68 25.49 17.03
N THR A 190 -4.33 24.52 16.19
CA THR A 190 -3.06 24.44 15.48
C THR A 190 -3.25 24.76 14.01
N ARG A 191 -2.49 25.73 13.50
CA ARG A 191 -2.49 26.03 12.06
C ARG A 191 -1.83 24.88 11.31
N LEU A 192 -2.42 24.46 10.19
CA LEU A 192 -1.87 23.37 9.37
C LEU A 192 -0.45 23.68 8.88
N GLU A 193 -0.13 24.96 8.63
CA GLU A 193 1.23 25.35 8.22
C GLU A 193 2.24 25.17 9.36
N ASP A 194 1.84 25.47 10.60
CA ASP A 194 2.70 25.32 11.78
C ASP A 194 2.94 23.84 12.08
N ALA A 195 1.90 23.00 11.96
CA ALA A 195 2.02 21.55 12.08
C ALA A 195 2.96 20.96 11.02
N TYR A 196 2.83 21.41 9.77
CA TYR A 196 3.71 20.98 8.68
C TYR A 196 5.16 21.43 8.88
N GLN A 197 5.38 22.67 9.32
CA GLN A 197 6.73 23.16 9.63
C GLN A 197 7.34 22.38 10.80
N THR A 198 6.56 22.11 11.85
CA THR A 198 6.97 21.30 13.00
C THR A 198 7.43 19.91 12.56
N TRP A 199 6.69 19.27 11.66
CA TRP A 199 7.10 18.00 11.07
C TRP A 199 8.40 18.13 10.28
N GLN A 200 8.50 19.11 9.37
CA GLN A 200 9.69 19.31 8.53
C GLN A 200 10.97 19.59 9.34
N ASP A 201 10.83 20.19 10.53
CA ASP A 201 11.92 20.45 11.47
C ASP A 201 12.26 19.27 12.39
N SER A 202 11.48 18.19 12.36
CA SER A 202 11.73 16.98 13.14
C SER A 202 12.94 16.19 12.63
N GLU A 203 13.58 15.44 13.52
CA GLU A 203 14.68 14.53 13.16
C GLU A 203 14.21 13.46 12.18
N ILE A 204 13.06 12.85 12.44
CA ILE A 204 12.45 11.80 11.60
C ILE A 204 12.23 12.31 10.17
N ALA A 205 11.66 13.50 10.00
CA ALA A 205 11.45 14.06 8.67
C ALA A 205 12.77 14.26 7.92
N ARG A 206 13.81 14.77 8.58
CA ARG A 206 15.13 14.96 7.95
C ARG A 206 15.74 13.65 7.48
N GLU A 207 15.59 12.57 8.24
CA GLU A 207 16.07 11.24 7.85
C GLU A 207 15.32 10.67 6.64
N LEU A 208 14.04 10.99 6.51
CA LEU A 208 13.19 10.48 5.44
C LEU A 208 13.26 11.36 4.18
N ASN A 209 13.55 12.66 4.29
CA ASN A 209 13.39 13.69 3.26
C ASN A 209 14.42 13.69 2.11
N CYS A 210 15.06 12.57 1.76
CA CYS A 210 15.86 12.51 0.54
C CYS A 210 14.97 12.61 -0.72
N HIS A 211 15.49 13.11 -1.84
CA HIS A 211 14.76 13.18 -3.11
C HIS A 211 15.70 12.84 -4.27
N CYS A 212 15.24 12.01 -5.20
CA CYS A 212 16.00 11.65 -6.39
C CYS A 212 15.20 11.95 -7.67
N PRO A 213 15.51 13.07 -8.36
CA PRO A 213 14.83 13.45 -9.60
C PRO A 213 14.95 12.41 -10.73
N ALA A 214 16.09 11.70 -10.81
CA ALA A 214 16.39 10.72 -11.87
C ALA A 214 15.38 9.54 -11.94
N VAL A 215 14.68 9.28 -10.84
CA VAL A 215 13.64 8.25 -10.75
C VAL A 215 12.33 8.78 -10.15
N SER A 216 12.22 10.11 -9.98
CA SER A 216 11.12 10.75 -9.26
C SER A 216 10.84 10.13 -7.87
N CYS A 217 11.89 9.65 -7.20
CA CYS A 217 11.78 9.04 -5.89
C CYS A 217 11.58 10.11 -4.82
N LEU A 218 10.58 9.92 -3.98
CA LEU A 218 10.27 10.76 -2.82
C LEU A 218 10.79 10.08 -1.55
N GLY A 219 12.00 9.52 -1.59
CA GLY A 219 12.64 8.83 -0.48
C GLY A 219 11.84 7.70 0.18
N PRO A 220 12.29 7.22 1.35
CA PRO A 220 11.62 6.14 2.06
C PRO A 220 10.37 6.61 2.80
N ASN A 221 9.39 5.70 2.91
CA ASN A 221 8.31 5.82 3.88
C ASN A 221 8.80 5.36 5.27
N ILE A 222 8.23 5.93 6.34
CA ILE A 222 8.62 5.65 7.73
C ILE A 222 8.45 4.17 8.11
N LEU A 223 7.34 3.53 7.71
CA LEU A 223 7.04 2.13 8.00
C LEU A 223 8.03 1.21 7.29
N VAL A 224 8.36 1.55 6.04
CA VAL A 224 9.36 0.83 5.26
C VAL A 224 10.73 0.93 5.91
N LYS A 225 11.13 2.14 6.32
CA LYS A 225 12.41 2.36 6.99
C LYS A 225 12.50 1.55 8.28
N ASN A 226 11.48 1.66 9.13
CA ASN A 226 11.43 0.96 10.41
C ASN A 226 11.38 -0.56 10.27
N SER A 227 10.78 -1.07 9.18
CA SER A 227 10.66 -2.51 8.95
C SER A 227 11.92 -3.15 8.36
N TYR A 228 12.63 -2.46 7.47
CA TYR A 228 13.70 -3.07 6.65
C TYR A 228 15.02 -2.31 6.60
N TYR A 229 15.04 -1.03 6.98
CA TYR A 229 16.17 -0.12 6.72
C TYR A 229 16.51 0.78 7.92
N GLN A 230 16.40 0.26 9.15
CA GLN A 230 16.60 1.00 10.41
C GLN A 230 17.95 1.74 10.43
N GLU A 231 19.01 1.08 10.00
CA GLU A 231 20.39 1.62 9.99
C GLU A 231 20.77 2.34 8.70
N THR A 232 19.83 2.52 7.75
CA THR A 232 20.13 3.10 6.44
C THR A 232 19.89 4.60 6.43
N ASP A 233 20.95 5.35 6.10
CA ASP A 233 20.87 6.78 5.80
C ASP A 233 20.74 7.01 4.28
N PHE A 234 19.50 7.15 3.81
CA PHE A 234 19.18 7.34 2.40
C PHE A 234 19.70 8.68 1.84
N SER A 235 19.98 9.68 2.68
CA SER A 235 20.51 10.98 2.23
C SER A 235 21.93 10.88 1.69
N LYS A 236 22.65 9.82 2.04
CA LYS A 236 24.03 9.54 1.59
C LYS A 236 24.10 8.64 0.36
N LEU A 237 22.97 8.14 -0.12
CA LEU A 237 22.93 7.21 -1.25
C LEU A 237 22.63 7.94 -2.56
N GLN A 238 23.07 7.35 -3.67
CA GLN A 238 22.79 7.83 -5.03
C GLN A 238 22.11 6.73 -5.84
N HIS A 239 21.33 7.13 -6.83
CA HIS A 239 20.65 6.18 -7.70
C HIS A 239 21.67 5.37 -8.52
N ASN A 240 21.39 4.07 -8.66
CA ASN A 240 22.13 3.14 -9.51
C ASN A 240 21.36 2.80 -10.81
N VAL A 241 20.10 3.23 -10.91
CA VAL A 241 19.23 3.11 -12.08
C VAL A 241 18.43 4.40 -12.29
N SER A 242 17.97 4.63 -13.52
CA SER A 242 17.08 5.74 -13.90
C SER A 242 15.79 5.21 -14.51
N ARG A 243 14.73 6.01 -14.47
CA ARG A 243 13.42 5.67 -15.03
C ARG A 243 13.28 6.16 -16.47
#